data_AF-A0A820YXZ6-F1
#
_entry.id   AF-A0A820YXZ6-F1
#
_cell.length_a   1.000
_cell.length_b   1.000
_cell.length_c   1.000
_cell.angle_alpha   90.00
_cell.angle_beta   90.00
_cell.angle_gamma   90.00
#
_symmetry.space_group_name_H-M   'P 1'
#
loop_
_entity.id
_entity.type
_entity.pdbx_description
1 polymer ?
#
loop_
_entity_poly.entity_id
_entity_poly.type
_entity_poly.pdbx_seq_one_letter_code
_entity_poly.pdbx_strand_id
1 'polypeptide(L)'
;MSSSSSSTTTASNSNTSDKKAIFTDTEIDAFQGLDVSRLSSEDIIARTRLLDNEIKIMKNDIVRISHETQSTRDRIKENKDKIKVNKTLPYLVSNVIELFDLDPQGEEDEGANIDLDAQRKGKCAVIKTSTRQVNF
;
A
#
# COMPACT_ATOMS: atom_id res chain seq x y z
N MET A 1 39.29 3.81 -42.67
CA MET A 1 39.93 2.60 -42.13
C MET A 1 39.82 2.67 -40.61
N SER A 2 39.39 1.55 -40.00
CA SER A 2 39.43 1.20 -38.56
C SER A 2 38.70 2.13 -37.56
N SER A 3 37.80 1.71 -36.68
CA SER A 3 37.03 0.48 -36.42
C SER A 3 36.38 0.67 -35.04
N SER A 4 35.14 0.17 -34.86
CA SER A 4 34.52 -0.32 -33.59
C SER A 4 34.37 0.66 -32.40
N SER A 5 33.31 0.66 -31.59
CA SER A 5 32.25 -0.33 -31.33
C SER A 5 31.16 0.35 -30.49
N SER A 6 29.92 0.06 -30.86
CA SER A 6 28.67 0.30 -30.14
C SER A 6 28.66 -0.39 -28.77
N SER A 7 28.16 0.29 -27.74
CA SER A 7 27.67 -0.36 -26.52
C SER A 7 26.26 0.12 -26.20
N THR A 8 25.32 -0.76 -26.51
CA THR A 8 23.92 -0.70 -26.13
C THR A 8 23.82 -0.89 -24.62
N THR A 9 23.26 0.10 -23.91
CA THR A 9 22.87 -0.04 -22.50
C THR A 9 21.65 -0.95 -22.41
N THR A 10 21.87 -2.25 -22.25
CA THR A 10 20.83 -3.21 -21.87
C THR A 10 20.63 -3.11 -20.36
N ALA A 11 19.47 -2.60 -19.94
CA ALA A 11 19.03 -2.65 -18.56
C ALA A 11 18.83 -4.12 -18.13
N SER A 12 19.79 -4.67 -17.38
CA SER A 12 19.68 -5.97 -16.74
C SER A 12 18.84 -5.83 -15.46
N ASN A 13 17.60 -6.30 -15.55
CA ASN A 13 16.70 -6.48 -14.41
C ASN A 13 17.21 -7.63 -13.53
N SER A 14 18.06 -7.32 -12.53
CA SER A 14 18.63 -8.30 -11.60
C SER A 14 17.66 -8.62 -10.45
N ASN A 15 16.61 -9.37 -10.74
CA ASN A 15 15.78 -10.01 -9.71
C ASN A 15 16.25 -11.45 -9.47
N THR A 16 17.54 -11.67 -9.16
CA THR A 16 18.04 -12.98 -8.69
C THR A 16 19.38 -12.83 -7.99
N SER A 17 19.38 -12.37 -6.75
CA SER A 17 20.46 -12.62 -5.78
C SER A 17 20.11 -11.87 -4.51
N ASP A 18 19.54 -12.58 -3.53
CA ASP A 18 19.68 -12.28 -2.09
C ASP A 18 18.81 -13.28 -1.31
N LYS A 19 19.15 -14.56 -1.40
CA LYS A 19 18.92 -15.49 -0.28
C LYS A 19 20.23 -15.58 0.48
N LYS A 20 20.61 -14.50 1.15
CA LYS A 20 21.66 -14.54 2.17
C LYS A 20 21.20 -15.55 3.21
N ALA A 21 21.96 -16.62 3.44
CA ALA A 21 21.67 -17.57 4.50
C ALA A 21 21.58 -16.78 5.81
N ILE A 22 20.38 -16.73 6.41
CA ILE A 22 20.06 -15.88 7.56
C ILE A 22 20.69 -16.41 8.85
N PHE A 23 21.27 -17.61 8.84
CA PHE A 23 21.94 -18.21 9.99
C PHE A 23 23.30 -18.75 9.57
N THR A 24 24.34 -18.36 10.31
CA THR A 24 25.66 -18.98 10.18
C THR A 24 25.64 -20.34 10.87
N ASP A 25 26.35 -21.34 10.32
CA ASP A 25 26.40 -22.70 10.90
C ASP A 25 26.84 -22.69 12.39
N THR A 26 27.63 -21.69 12.77
CA THR A 26 28.05 -21.41 14.16
C THR A 26 26.92 -20.99 15.10
N GLU A 27 25.90 -20.26 14.62
CA GLU A 27 24.74 -19.86 15.43
C GLU A 27 23.74 -21.02 15.60
N ILE A 28 23.69 -21.91 14.62
CA ILE A 28 22.86 -23.12 14.64
C ILE A 28 23.41 -24.11 15.70
N ASP A 29 24.72 -24.30 15.75
CA ASP A 29 25.37 -25.23 16.68
C ASP A 29 25.27 -24.77 18.15
N ALA A 30 25.37 -23.45 18.38
CA ALA A 30 25.18 -22.84 19.70
C ALA A 30 23.73 -22.98 20.23
N PHE A 31 22.74 -22.99 19.34
CA PHE A 31 21.34 -23.18 19.71
C PHE A 31 20.99 -24.67 19.92
N GLN A 32 21.56 -25.58 19.12
CA GLN A 32 21.33 -27.02 19.25
C GLN A 32 21.93 -27.62 20.53
N GLY A 33 23.10 -27.14 20.97
CA GLY A 33 23.83 -27.72 22.10
C GLY A 33 23.22 -27.46 23.49
N LEU A 34 22.48 -26.37 23.68
CA LEU A 34 22.06 -25.92 25.01
C LEU A 34 20.60 -26.26 25.36
N ASP A 35 19.68 -26.20 24.40
CA ASP A 35 18.26 -26.46 24.63
C ASP A 35 17.94 -27.96 24.57
N VAL A 36 18.49 -28.70 23.60
CA VAL A 36 18.20 -30.13 23.41
C VAL A 36 18.67 -30.98 24.59
N SER A 37 19.74 -30.57 25.26
CA SER A 37 20.28 -31.28 26.44
C SER A 37 19.45 -31.07 27.71
N ARG A 38 18.61 -30.02 27.76
CA ARG A 38 17.81 -29.65 28.95
C ARG A 38 16.33 -30.02 28.85
N LEU A 39 15.82 -30.23 27.64
CA LEU A 39 14.43 -30.58 27.35
C LEU A 39 14.24 -32.10 27.26
N SER A 40 13.07 -32.59 27.67
CA SER A 40 12.68 -33.99 27.44
C SER A 40 12.39 -34.22 25.95
N SER A 41 12.59 -35.45 25.46
CA SER A 41 12.23 -35.83 24.08
C SER A 41 10.78 -35.52 23.74
N GLU A 42 9.86 -35.62 24.71
CA GLU A 42 8.43 -35.29 24.52
C GLU A 42 8.21 -33.77 24.35
N ASP A 43 8.93 -32.94 25.13
CA ASP A 43 8.83 -31.49 25.04
C ASP A 43 9.35 -30.98 23.69
N ILE A 44 10.39 -31.63 23.15
CA ILE A 44 10.93 -31.32 21.81
C ILE A 44 9.88 -31.64 20.73
N ILE A 45 9.20 -32.79 20.83
CA ILE A 45 8.16 -33.18 19.86
C ILE A 45 6.96 -32.21 19.91
N ALA A 46 6.52 -31.83 21.13
CA ALA A 46 5.45 -30.87 21.30
C ALA A 46 5.83 -29.49 20.73
N ARG A 47 7.05 -29.01 21.00
CA ARG A 47 7.56 -27.73 20.51
C ARG A 47 7.68 -27.70 18.98
N THR A 48 8.17 -28.78 18.36
CA THR A 48 8.22 -28.91 16.89
C THR A 48 6.84 -28.81 16.26
N ARG A 49 5.82 -29.48 16.83
CA ARG A 49 4.44 -29.40 16.33
C ARG A 49 3.84 -28.00 16.44
N LEU A 50 4.14 -27.27 17.52
CA LEU A 50 3.71 -25.88 17.68
C LEU A 50 4.34 -24.97 16.62
N LEU A 51 5.65 -25.12 16.40
CA LEU A 51 6.39 -24.37 15.38
C LEU A 51 5.89 -24.69 13.97
N ASP A 52 5.60 -25.96 13.66
CA ASP A 52 5.03 -26.36 12.37
C ASP A 52 3.66 -25.72 12.11
N ASN A 53 2.81 -25.65 13.14
CA ASN A 53 1.52 -24.98 13.06
C ASN A 53 1.68 -23.48 12.86
N GLU A 54 2.60 -22.84 13.58
CA GLU A 54 2.88 -21.42 13.46
C GLU A 54 3.42 -21.06 12.07
N ILE A 55 4.36 -21.85 11.54
CA ILE A 55 4.88 -21.72 10.18
C ILE A 55 3.75 -21.83 9.15
N LYS A 56 2.79 -22.74 9.36
CA LYS A 56 1.65 -22.91 8.45
C LYS A 56 0.73 -21.68 8.46
N ILE A 57 0.46 -21.10 9.63
CA ILE A 57 -0.35 -19.89 9.76
C ILE A 57 0.38 -18.71 9.11
N MET A 58 1.66 -18.51 9.44
CA MET A 58 2.48 -17.44 8.86
C MET A 58 2.54 -17.52 7.32
N LYS A 59 2.69 -18.72 6.76
CA LYS A 59 2.65 -18.91 5.30
C LYS A 59 1.32 -18.52 4.68
N ASN A 60 0.20 -18.81 5.33
CA ASN A 60 -1.13 -18.39 4.87
C ASN A 60 -1.27 -16.86 4.91
N ASP A 61 -0.84 -16.23 5.99
CA ASP A 61 -0.88 -14.78 6.14
C ASP A 61 0.00 -14.06 5.11
N ILE A 62 1.19 -14.57 4.81
CA ILE A 62 2.03 -14.03 3.74
C ILE A 62 1.28 -14.01 2.41
N VAL A 63 0.61 -15.11 2.05
CA VAL A 63 -0.16 -15.19 0.79
C VAL A 63 -1.33 -14.21 0.81
N ARG A 64 -2.09 -14.16 1.91
CA ARG A 64 -3.22 -13.24 2.09
C ARG A 64 -2.80 -11.78 1.96
N ILE A 65 -1.80 -11.37 2.75
CA ILE A 65 -1.28 -10.00 2.77
C ILE A 65 -0.67 -9.64 1.41
N SER A 66 0.03 -10.57 0.76
CA SER A 66 0.57 -10.37 -0.58
C SER A 66 -0.54 -10.08 -1.60
N HIS A 67 -1.64 -10.85 -1.55
CA HIS A 67 -2.77 -10.66 -2.46
C HIS A 67 -3.52 -9.35 -2.19
N GLU A 68 -3.69 -8.98 -0.92
CA GLU A 68 -4.31 -7.70 -0.51
C GLU A 68 -3.45 -6.49 -0.94
N THR A 69 -2.14 -6.58 -0.72
CA THR A 69 -1.18 -5.55 -1.13
C THR A 69 -1.20 -5.39 -2.65
N GLN A 70 -1.24 -6.50 -3.39
CA GLN A 70 -1.30 -6.46 -4.85
C GLN A 70 -2.61 -5.85 -5.34
N SER A 71 -3.75 -6.26 -4.77
CA SER A 71 -5.06 -5.69 -5.10
C SER A 71 -5.10 -4.17 -4.85
N THR A 72 -4.56 -3.73 -3.71
CA THR A 72 -4.51 -2.29 -3.38
C THR A 72 -3.57 -1.53 -4.31
N ARG A 73 -2.42 -2.12 -4.67
CA ARG A 73 -1.48 -1.54 -5.65
C ARG A 73 -2.13 -1.36 -7.01
N ASP A 74 -2.93 -2.33 -7.45
CA ASP A 74 -3.62 -2.25 -8.74
C ASP A 74 -4.74 -1.20 -8.75
N ARG A 75 -5.50 -1.09 -7.65
CA ARG A 75 -6.45 0.02 -7.46
C ARG A 75 -5.76 1.40 -7.48
N ILE A 76 -4.59 1.53 -6.86
CA ILE A 76 -3.82 2.79 -6.88
C ILE A 76 -3.39 3.12 -8.31
N LYS A 77 -2.91 2.15 -9.08
CA LYS A 77 -2.52 2.36 -10.48
C LYS A 77 -3.71 2.81 -11.33
N GLU A 78 -4.83 2.10 -11.24
CA GLU A 78 -6.06 2.45 -11.97
C GLU A 78 -6.54 3.86 -11.60
N ASN A 79 -6.57 4.19 -10.31
CA ASN A 79 -6.94 5.54 -9.86
C ASN A 79 -5.95 6.61 -10.33
N LYS A 80 -4.66 6.31 -10.36
CA LYS A 80 -3.63 7.21 -10.90
C LYS A 80 -3.83 7.47 -12.39
N ASP A 81 -4.22 6.45 -13.14
CA ASP A 81 -4.52 6.59 -14.57
C ASP A 81 -5.82 7.37 -14.80
N LYS A 82 -6.87 7.13 -14.00
CA LYS A 82 -8.11 7.95 -14.01
C LYS A 82 -7.80 9.42 -13.72
N ILE A 83 -6.96 9.70 -12.72
CA ILE A 83 -6.49 11.07 -12.43
C ILE A 83 -5.72 11.63 -13.61
N LYS A 84 -4.86 10.85 -14.27
CA LYS A 84 -4.07 11.30 -15.42
C LYS A 84 -4.96 11.69 -16.60
N VAL A 85 -6.01 10.93 -16.89
CA VAL A 85 -6.99 11.23 -17.93
C VAL A 85 -7.76 12.53 -17.60
N ASN A 86 -8.19 12.69 -16.35
CA ASN A 86 -8.87 13.92 -15.91
C ASN A 86 -7.93 15.13 -15.83
N LYS A 87 -6.61 14.91 -15.70
CA LYS A 87 -5.58 15.96 -15.71
C LYS A 87 -5.05 16.27 -17.11
N THR A 88 -5.89 16.15 -18.14
CA THR A 88 -5.51 16.58 -19.49
C THR A 88 -5.65 18.09 -19.64
N LEU A 89 -4.67 18.72 -20.27
CA LEU A 89 -4.71 20.16 -20.62
C LEU A 89 -5.53 20.37 -21.88
N PRO A 90 -6.15 21.57 -22.08
CA PRO A 90 -6.06 22.80 -21.28
C PRO A 90 -7.10 22.91 -20.15
N TYR A 91 -6.76 23.64 -19.07
CA TYR A 91 -7.70 23.92 -17.96
C TYR A 91 -8.31 25.31 -18.05
N LEU A 92 -9.55 25.44 -17.56
CA LEU A 92 -10.18 26.73 -17.29
C LEU A 92 -9.61 27.31 -15.99
N VAL A 93 -9.05 28.51 -16.07
CA VAL A 93 -8.47 29.22 -14.91
C VAL A 93 -9.57 29.94 -14.13
N SER A 94 -9.43 29.99 -12.81
CA SER A 94 -10.38 30.62 -11.90
C SER A 94 -9.67 31.20 -10.66
N ASN A 95 -10.37 32.09 -9.96
CA ASN A 95 -9.95 32.65 -8.69
C ASN A 95 -10.81 32.09 -7.55
N VAL A 96 -10.17 31.74 -6.44
CA VAL A 96 -10.85 31.42 -5.19
C VAL A 96 -11.34 32.74 -4.56
N ILE A 97 -12.64 32.84 -4.31
CA ILE A 97 -13.26 34.04 -3.72
C ILE A 97 -13.29 33.90 -2.20
N GLU A 98 -13.84 32.79 -1.73
CA GLU A 98 -14.11 32.55 -0.31
C GLU A 98 -14.00 31.05 -0.01
N LEU A 99 -13.53 30.74 1.19
CA LEU A 99 -13.45 29.38 1.73
C LEU A 99 -14.42 29.30 2.90
N PHE A 100 -15.29 28.30 2.88
CA PHE A 100 -16.24 28.02 3.95
C PHE A 100 -15.86 26.74 4.68
N ASP A 101 -16.03 26.75 5.99
CA ASP A 101 -15.99 25.58 6.82
C ASP A 101 -17.43 25.19 7.13
N LEU A 102 -17.88 24.05 6.59
CA LEU A 102 -19.17 23.50 6.96
C LEU A 102 -19.01 22.79 8.30
N ASP A 103 -19.25 23.53 9.39
CA ASP A 103 -19.45 22.93 10.69
C ASP A 103 -20.81 22.23 10.71
N PRO A 104 -20.89 20.99 11.26
CA PRO A 104 -22.15 20.28 11.31
C PRO A 104 -23.11 21.06 12.21
N GLN A 105 -24.20 21.58 11.64
CA GLN A 105 -25.39 21.80 12.44
C GLN A 105 -25.87 20.41 12.87
N GLY A 106 -25.68 20.11 14.16
CA GLY A 106 -26.30 18.96 14.77
C GLY A 106 -27.81 19.11 14.67
N GLU A 107 -28.44 18.28 13.84
CA GLU A 107 -29.33 17.21 14.29
C GLU A 107 -29.58 16.28 13.12
N GLU A 108 -29.53 14.98 13.41
CA GLU A 108 -29.83 13.90 12.49
C GLU A 108 -31.33 13.94 12.17
N ASP A 109 -31.71 14.47 11.00
CA ASP A 109 -33.04 14.20 10.46
C ASP A 109 -33.09 12.72 10.04
N GLU A 110 -33.67 11.92 10.93
CA GLU A 110 -33.96 10.48 10.82
C GLU A 110 -35.04 10.23 9.74
N GLY A 111 -34.75 10.56 8.48
CA GLY A 111 -35.67 10.45 7.35
C GLY A 111 -34.98 9.96 6.07
N ALA A 112 -35.72 9.25 5.22
CA ALA A 112 -35.23 8.62 3.98
C ALA A 112 -34.83 9.60 2.84
N ASN A 113 -34.56 10.88 3.16
CA ASN A 113 -34.16 11.92 2.21
C ASN A 113 -32.93 12.67 2.73
N ILE A 114 -31.88 11.91 3.07
CA ILE A 114 -30.58 12.46 3.44
C ILE A 114 -29.93 13.01 2.17
N ASP A 115 -29.78 14.32 2.08
CA ASP A 115 -28.91 14.93 1.09
C ASP A 115 -27.44 14.62 1.45
N LEU A 116 -26.81 13.78 0.64
CA LEU A 116 -25.42 13.36 0.83
C LEU A 116 -24.43 14.53 0.71
N ASP A 117 -24.80 15.63 0.04
CA ASP A 117 -24.00 16.85 -0.03
C ASP A 117 -24.12 17.68 1.26
N ALA A 118 -25.28 17.67 1.92
CA ALA A 118 -25.47 18.33 3.22
C ALA A 118 -24.71 17.61 4.35
N GLN A 119 -24.50 16.29 4.25
CA GLN A 119 -23.67 15.53 5.19
C GLN A 119 -22.16 15.60 4.88
N ARG A 120 -21.76 16.26 3.78
CA ARG A 120 -20.36 16.29 3.34
C ARG A 120 -19.55 17.19 4.27
N LYS A 121 -19.03 16.57 5.35
CA LYS A 121 -18.08 17.19 6.29
C LYS A 121 -16.85 17.66 5.51
N GLY A 122 -16.59 18.96 5.48
CA GLY A 122 -15.40 19.45 4.76
C GLY A 122 -15.33 20.93 4.53
N LYS A 123 -14.23 21.31 3.87
CA LYS A 123 -13.96 22.65 3.37
C LYS A 123 -14.68 22.82 2.03
N CYS A 124 -15.43 23.90 1.88
CA CYS A 124 -16.05 24.32 0.63
C CYS A 124 -15.32 25.56 0.09
N ALA A 125 -15.38 25.78 -1.22
CA ALA A 125 -14.70 26.91 -1.85
C ALA A 125 -15.60 27.52 -2.94
N VAL A 126 -15.84 28.83 -2.86
CA VAL A 126 -16.51 29.56 -3.93
C VAL A 126 -15.48 30.02 -4.94
N ILE A 127 -15.70 29.66 -6.21
CA ILE A 127 -14.74 29.87 -7.28
C ILE A 127 -15.36 30.74 -8.38
N LYS A 128 -14.65 31.79 -8.79
CA LYS A 128 -15.00 32.61 -9.96
C LYS A 128 -14.14 32.24 -11.14
N THR A 129 -14.73 31.72 -12.21
CA THR A 129 -14.02 31.36 -13.43
C THR A 129 -13.60 32.61 -14.22
N SER A 130 -12.61 32.46 -15.09
CA SER A 130 -12.20 33.51 -16.05
C SER A 130 -13.33 33.94 -16.99
N THR A 131 -14.35 33.08 -17.19
CA THR A 131 -15.59 33.38 -17.91
C THR A 131 -16.61 34.18 -17.08
N ARG A 132 -16.22 34.66 -15.89
CA ARG A 132 -17.04 35.47 -14.96
C ARG A 132 -18.27 34.72 -14.42
N GLN A 133 -18.23 33.40 -14.38
CA GLN A 133 -19.25 32.56 -13.75
C GLN A 133 -18.82 32.21 -12.32
N VAL A 134 -19.78 32.17 -11.39
CA VAL A 134 -19.55 31.79 -9.98
C VAL A 134 -20.05 30.36 -9.80
N ASN A 135 -19.18 29.48 -9.29
CA ASN A 135 -19.50 28.10 -8.96
C ASN A 135 -19.25 27.87 -7.46
N PHE A 136 -20.10 27.05 -6.85
CA PHE A 136 -20.06 26.65 -5.45
C PHE A 136 -19.59 25.20 -5.31
#